data_AF-A0A660QUP1-F1
#
_entry.id   AF-A0A660QUP1-F1
#
_cell.length_a   1.000
_cell.length_b   1.000
_cell.length_c   1.000
_cell.angle_alpha   90.00
_cell.angle_beta   90.00
_cell.angle_gamma   90.00
#
_symmetry.space_group_name_H-M   'P 1'
#
loop_
_entity.id
_entity.type
_entity.pdbx_description
1 polymer ?
#
loop_
_entity_poly.entity_id
_entity_poly.type
_entity_poly.pdbx_seq_one_letter_code
_entity_poly.pdbx_strand_id
1 'polypeptide(L)'
;MATKAIIVTTGYLDSSVEELQSLLATLGVTVSEVLWQGRRKPDRKYYLGKGKMETLAKLIDLTESNLVVVNDEITSTQAKKMEELLKVSIKDRTQVVLDIFARHAFTEDGKIQVELARLQYELPRLIGRGKEMSRLGGGT
;
A
#
# COMPACT_ATOMS: atom_id res chain seq x y z
N MET A 1 -4.32 -15.04 -13.67
CA MET A 1 -3.01 -14.36 -13.74
C MET A 1 -2.52 -14.21 -12.31
N ALA A 2 -1.28 -14.62 -12.00
CA ALA A 2 -0.73 -14.46 -10.65
C ALA A 2 -0.44 -12.97 -10.39
N THR A 3 -0.92 -12.44 -9.27
CA THR A 3 -0.64 -11.05 -8.87
C THR A 3 0.83 -10.96 -8.46
N LYS A 4 1.60 -10.11 -9.15
CA LYS A 4 3.01 -9.86 -8.86
C LYS A 4 3.15 -8.56 -8.10
N ALA A 5 3.86 -8.60 -6.98
CA ALA A 5 4.06 -7.45 -6.12
C ALA A 5 5.54 -7.06 -5.98
N ILE A 6 5.79 -5.78 -5.80
CA ILE A 6 7.07 -5.25 -5.32
C ILE A 6 6.87 -4.73 -3.91
N ILE A 7 7.73 -5.14 -2.97
CA ILE A 7 7.72 -4.59 -1.61
C ILE A 7 8.62 -3.35 -1.56
N VAL A 8 8.16 -2.28 -0.92
CA VAL A 8 8.98 -1.10 -0.63
C VAL A 8 9.02 -0.83 0.87
N THR A 9 10.20 -0.49 1.39
CA THR A 9 10.41 -0.33 2.83
C THR A 9 11.49 0.71 3.15
N THR A 10 11.32 1.40 4.28
CA THR A 10 12.30 2.35 4.85
C THR A 10 12.93 1.77 6.11
N GLY A 11 14.19 1.31 6.03
CA GLY A 11 14.88 0.65 7.14
C GLY A 11 15.61 -0.60 6.68
N TYR A 12 16.36 -1.26 7.56
CA TYR A 12 17.07 -2.52 7.28
C TYR A 12 16.63 -3.59 8.27
N LEU A 13 15.34 -3.91 8.27
CA LEU A 13 14.80 -4.97 9.11
C LEU A 13 14.29 -6.11 8.23
N ASP A 14 15.18 -7.04 7.93
CA ASP A 14 14.91 -8.16 7.02
C ASP A 14 13.73 -9.01 7.50
N SER A 15 13.62 -9.23 8.82
CA SER A 15 12.52 -9.99 9.43
C SER A 15 11.12 -9.41 9.15
N SER A 16 11.00 -8.09 9.09
CA SER A 16 9.72 -7.41 8.81
C SER A 16 9.27 -7.63 7.36
N VAL A 17 10.24 -7.69 6.43
CA VAL A 17 10.00 -7.97 5.01
C VAL A 17 9.67 -9.43 4.79
N GLU A 18 10.41 -10.36 5.42
CA GLU A 18 10.12 -11.80 5.36
C GLU A 18 8.70 -12.13 5.86
N GLU A 19 8.27 -11.48 6.95
CA GLU A 19 6.90 -11.59 7.43
C GLU A 19 5.90 -11.09 6.38
N LEU A 20 6.13 -9.91 5.80
CA LEU A 20 5.24 -9.35 4.78
C LEU A 20 5.17 -10.23 3.52
N GLN A 21 6.29 -10.83 3.11
CA GLN A 21 6.32 -11.81 2.03
C GLN A 21 5.43 -13.02 2.35
N SER A 22 5.49 -13.52 3.59
CA SER A 22 4.66 -14.64 4.06
C SER A 22 3.17 -14.29 4.07
N LEU A 23 2.82 -13.06 4.48
CA LEU A 23 1.47 -12.53 4.43
C LEU A 23 0.95 -12.45 2.99
N LEU A 24 1.76 -11.93 2.07
CA LEU A 24 1.41 -11.83 0.65
C LEU A 24 1.27 -13.22 -0.01
N ALA A 25 2.13 -14.18 0.35
CA ALA A 25 2.01 -15.56 -0.09
C ALA A 25 0.68 -16.19 0.32
N THR A 26 0.20 -15.88 1.54
CA THR A 26 -1.13 -16.31 2.03
C THR A 26 -2.27 -15.73 1.18
N LEU A 27 -2.07 -14.55 0.59
CA LEU A 27 -3.00 -13.94 -0.37
C LEU A 27 -2.84 -14.47 -1.80
N GLY A 28 -1.88 -15.35 -2.07
CA GLY A 28 -1.57 -15.81 -3.43
C GLY A 28 -0.87 -14.75 -4.29
N VAL A 29 -0.23 -13.77 -3.63
CA VAL A 29 0.56 -12.71 -4.27
C VAL A 29 2.03 -13.13 -4.28
N THR A 30 2.67 -13.08 -5.45
CA THR A 30 4.10 -13.41 -5.60
C THR A 30 4.92 -12.13 -5.53
N VAL A 31 5.87 -12.07 -4.61
CA VAL A 31 6.80 -10.92 -4.51
C VAL A 31 7.91 -11.10 -5.52
N SER A 32 8.01 -10.18 -6.47
CA SER A 32 9.01 -10.21 -7.54
C SER A 32 10.32 -9.55 -7.12
N GLU A 33 10.23 -8.45 -6.37
CA GLU A 33 11.39 -7.66 -5.94
C GLU A 33 11.12 -6.93 -4.61
N VAL A 34 12.20 -6.57 -3.91
CA VAL A 34 12.16 -5.75 -2.70
C VAL A 34 13.02 -4.50 -2.88
N LEU A 35 12.41 -3.33 -2.84
CA LEU A 35 13.08 -2.04 -2.96
C LEU A 35 13.29 -1.38 -1.59
N TRP A 36 14.56 -1.36 -1.18
CA TRP A 36 14.99 -0.74 0.05
C TRP A 36 15.27 0.76 -0.13
N GLN A 37 14.79 1.58 0.81
CA GLN A 37 15.11 3.01 0.88
C GLN A 37 16.04 3.28 2.07
N GLY A 38 17.28 3.64 1.79
CA GLY A 38 18.32 3.91 2.79
C GLY A 38 18.18 5.26 3.53
N ARG A 39 16.98 5.85 3.58
CA ARG A 39 16.74 7.10 4.32
C ARG A 39 16.06 6.80 5.65
N ARG A 40 16.51 7.48 6.71
CA ARG A 40 15.93 7.39 8.07
C ARG A 40 14.49 7.90 8.18
N LYS A 41 14.03 8.77 7.26
CA LYS A 41 12.67 9.31 7.25
C LYS A 41 12.04 9.15 5.86
N PRO A 42 10.79 8.66 5.77
CA PRO A 42 10.06 8.57 4.51
C PRO A 42 9.76 9.96 3.95
N ASP A 43 9.65 10.03 2.63
CA ASP A 43 9.27 11.25 1.92
C ASP A 43 7.80 11.59 2.16
N ARG A 44 7.50 12.85 2.50
CA ARG A 44 6.12 13.28 2.81
C ARG A 44 5.18 13.18 1.59
N LYS A 45 5.71 13.21 0.37
CA LYS A 45 4.93 13.21 -0.88
C LYS A 45 4.71 11.82 -1.44
N TYR A 46 5.73 10.96 -1.44
CA TYR A 46 5.67 9.64 -2.10
C TYR A 46 6.14 8.46 -1.24
N TYR A 47 6.42 8.66 0.06
CA TYR A 47 7.07 7.70 0.97
C TYR A 47 8.52 7.35 0.56
N LEU A 48 8.78 7.09 -0.72
CA LEU A 48 10.09 7.02 -1.35
C LEU A 48 10.54 8.38 -1.90
N GLY A 49 11.86 8.56 -2.00
CA GLY A 49 12.43 9.73 -2.69
C GLY A 49 12.27 9.63 -4.22
N LYS A 50 12.32 10.76 -4.92
CA LYS A 50 12.12 10.84 -6.38
C LYS A 50 12.94 9.82 -7.18
N GLY A 51 14.25 9.71 -6.92
CA GLY A 51 15.10 8.75 -7.65
C GLY A 51 14.68 7.29 -7.45
N LYS A 52 14.22 6.93 -6.25
CA LYS A 52 13.71 5.59 -5.96
C LYS A 52 12.33 5.33 -6.59
N MET A 53 11.50 6.36 -6.73
CA MET A 53 10.24 6.25 -7.49
C MET A 53 10.52 5.95 -8.97
N GLU A 54 11.54 6.58 -9.56
CA GLU A 54 11.96 6.29 -10.94
C GLU A 54 12.53 4.87 -11.07
N THR A 55 13.32 4.40 -10.08
CA THR A 55 13.76 3.01 -10.03
C THR A 55 12.58 2.04 -9.92
N LEU A 56 11.61 2.35 -9.06
CA LEU A 56 10.42 1.53 -8.85
C LEU A 56 9.59 1.41 -10.13
N ALA A 57 9.39 2.50 -10.87
CA ALA A 57 8.70 2.47 -12.15
C ALA A 57 9.37 1.51 -13.15
N LYS A 58 10.70 1.57 -13.27
CA LYS A 58 11.46 0.65 -14.13
C LYS A 58 11.35 -0.81 -13.69
N LEU A 59 11.34 -1.06 -12.37
CA LEU A 59 11.16 -2.41 -11.84
C LEU A 59 9.75 -2.96 -12.09
N ILE A 60 8.73 -2.10 -11.99
CA ILE A 60 7.35 -2.45 -12.34
C ILE A 60 7.28 -2.92 -13.79
N ASP A 61 7.86 -2.14 -14.71
CA ASP A 61 7.88 -2.48 -16.14
C ASP A 61 8.66 -3.78 -16.41
N LEU A 62 9.81 -3.97 -15.76
CA LEU A 62 10.66 -5.14 -15.94
C LEU A 62 10.04 -6.43 -15.41
N THR A 63 9.35 -6.36 -14.26
CA THR A 63 8.79 -7.53 -13.57
C THR A 63 7.34 -7.80 -13.95
N GLU A 64 6.71 -6.87 -14.66
CA GLU A 64 5.26 -6.83 -14.93
C GLU A 64 4.45 -6.87 -13.63
N SER A 65 4.93 -6.20 -12.59
CA SER A 65 4.24 -6.13 -11.30
C SER A 65 3.04 -5.20 -11.37
N ASN A 66 1.90 -5.65 -10.88
CA ASN A 66 0.65 -4.87 -10.88
C ASN A 66 0.26 -4.34 -9.50
N LEU A 67 1.05 -4.65 -8.48
CA LEU A 67 0.87 -4.25 -7.10
C LEU A 67 2.21 -3.77 -6.51
N VAL A 68 2.17 -2.67 -5.75
CA VAL A 68 3.27 -2.30 -4.86
C VAL A 68 2.75 -2.34 -3.43
N VAL A 69 3.49 -3.00 -2.56
CA VAL A 69 3.16 -3.13 -1.14
C VAL A 69 4.16 -2.34 -0.32
N VAL A 70 3.67 -1.35 0.41
CA VAL A 70 4.48 -0.57 1.34
C VAL A 70 4.49 -1.27 2.69
N ASN A 71 5.67 -1.51 3.23
CA ASN A 71 5.84 -2.20 4.51
C ASN A 71 5.33 -1.38 5.71
N ASP A 72 5.35 -0.06 5.58
CA ASP A 72 4.82 0.85 6.60
C ASP A 72 3.43 1.36 6.21
N GLU A 73 2.69 1.89 7.18
CA GLU A 73 1.46 2.62 6.90
C GLU A 73 1.77 3.93 6.18
N ILE A 74 1.06 4.19 5.08
CA ILE A 74 1.19 5.44 4.30
C ILE A 74 -0.09 6.22 4.35
N THR A 75 -0.01 7.54 4.19
CA THR A 75 -1.19 8.40 4.07
C THR A 75 -1.90 8.20 2.73
N SER A 76 -3.21 8.46 2.69
CA SER A 76 -4.00 8.38 1.44
C SER A 76 -3.43 9.25 0.31
N THR A 77 -2.88 10.42 0.66
CA THR A 77 -2.27 11.33 -0.30
C THR A 77 -0.98 10.75 -0.88
N GLN A 78 -0.15 10.06 -0.07
CA GLN A 78 1.04 9.37 -0.57
C GLN A 78 0.63 8.22 -1.50
N ALA A 79 -0.30 7.36 -1.06
CA ALA A 79 -0.81 6.24 -1.85
C ALA A 79 -1.30 6.70 -3.23
N LYS A 80 -2.20 7.70 -3.26
CA LYS A 80 -2.76 8.25 -4.50
C LYS A 80 -1.68 8.81 -5.43
N LYS A 81 -0.72 9.57 -4.90
CA LYS A 81 0.36 10.14 -5.70
C LYS A 81 1.29 9.07 -6.27
N MET A 82 1.50 7.98 -5.55
CA MET A 82 2.25 6.82 -6.03
C MET A 82 1.46 6.09 -7.13
N GLU A 83 0.15 5.84 -6.93
CA GLU A 83 -0.73 5.25 -7.94
C GLU A 83 -0.78 6.08 -9.23
N GLU A 84 -0.93 7.40 -9.11
CA GLU A 84 -0.97 8.33 -10.24
C GLU A 84 0.32 8.29 -11.07
N LEU A 85 1.47 8.14 -10.39
CA LEU A 85 2.78 8.12 -11.02
C LEU A 85 3.13 6.76 -11.62
N LEU A 86 2.86 5.67 -10.89
CA LEU A 86 3.29 4.32 -11.22
C LEU A 86 2.25 3.52 -12.01
N LYS A 87 1.00 4.00 -12.07
CA LYS A 87 -0.13 3.36 -12.78
C LYS A 87 -0.44 1.92 -12.32
N VAL A 88 -0.05 1.57 -11.10
CA VAL A 88 -0.32 0.28 -10.46
C VAL A 88 -0.99 0.49 -9.11
N SER A 89 -1.63 -0.56 -8.58
CA SER A 89 -2.26 -0.48 -7.26
C SER A 89 -1.21 -0.37 -6.15
N ILE A 90 -1.44 0.51 -5.18
CA ILE A 90 -0.58 0.66 -4.01
C ILE A 90 -1.36 0.19 -2.77
N LYS A 91 -0.78 -0.74 -2.02
CA LYS A 91 -1.29 -1.18 -0.72
C LYS A 91 -0.28 -0.93 0.36
N ASP A 92 -0.73 -0.61 1.57
CA ASP A 92 0.12 -0.66 2.75
C ASP A 92 -0.08 -1.95 3.55
N ARG A 93 0.78 -2.12 4.57
CA ARG A 93 0.76 -3.30 5.43
C ARG A 93 -0.58 -3.51 6.14
N THR A 94 -1.22 -2.45 6.59
CA THR A 94 -2.53 -2.55 7.25
C THR A 94 -3.58 -3.09 6.29
N GLN A 95 -3.60 -2.64 5.03
CA GLN A 95 -4.51 -3.17 4.01
C GLN A 95 -4.25 -4.65 3.71
N VAL A 96 -2.99 -5.08 3.64
CA VAL A 96 -2.64 -6.50 3.44
C VAL A 96 -3.19 -7.36 4.58
N VAL A 97 -3.03 -6.93 5.83
CA VAL A 97 -3.56 -7.63 7.00
C VAL A 97 -5.08 -7.72 6.97
N LEU A 98 -5.76 -6.62 6.64
CA LEU A 98 -7.23 -6.60 6.49
C LEU A 98 -7.71 -7.54 5.39
N ASP A 99 -7.02 -7.61 4.26
CA ASP A 99 -7.36 -8.53 3.16
C ASP A 99 -7.18 -10.00 3.58
N ILE A 100 -6.17 -10.30 4.40
CA ILE A 100 -5.97 -11.65 4.96
C ILE A 100 -7.13 -12.00 5.89
N PHE A 101 -7.53 -11.10 6.79
CA PHE A 101 -8.68 -11.35 7.66
C PHE A 101 -9.97 -11.52 6.86
N ALA A 102 -10.19 -10.71 5.82
CA ALA A 102 -11.33 -10.84 4.93
C ALA A 102 -11.39 -12.21 4.26
N ARG A 103 -10.23 -12.76 3.87
CA ARG A 103 -10.12 -14.10 3.28
C ARG A 103 -10.45 -15.23 4.26
N HIS A 104 -10.24 -15.03 5.56
CA HIS A 104 -10.45 -16.05 6.60
C HIS A 104 -11.75 -15.87 7.41
N ALA A 105 -12.47 -14.77 7.20
CA ALA A 105 -13.73 -14.50 7.89
C ALA A 105 -14.89 -15.32 7.29
N PHE A 106 -15.12 -16.52 7.82
CA PHE A 106 -16.18 -17.42 7.34
C PHE A 106 -17.53 -17.21 8.03
N THR A 107 -17.53 -16.84 9.31
CA THR A 107 -18.75 -16.58 10.10
C THR A 107 -19.34 -15.21 9.80
N GLU A 108 -20.64 -15.03 10.04
CA GLU A 108 -21.28 -13.72 9.86
C GLU A 108 -20.67 -12.66 10.79
N ASP A 109 -20.50 -12.97 12.07
CA ASP A 109 -19.83 -12.07 13.02
C ASP A 109 -18.40 -11.72 12.58
N GLY A 110 -17.64 -12.69 12.07
CA GLY A 110 -16.28 -12.47 11.57
C GLY A 110 -16.26 -11.53 10.37
N LYS A 111 -17.19 -11.70 9.41
CA LYS A 111 -17.31 -10.82 8.25
C LYS A 111 -17.66 -9.39 8.67
N ILE A 112 -18.56 -9.23 9.63
CA ILE A 112 -18.96 -7.93 10.16
C ILE A 112 -17.76 -7.23 10.83
N GLN A 113 -16.97 -7.95 11.63
CA GLN A 113 -15.79 -7.37 12.29
C GLN A 113 -14.74 -6.91 11.29
N VAL A 114 -14.47 -7.71 10.25
CA VAL A 114 -13.51 -7.32 9.20
C VAL A 114 -14.02 -6.12 8.42
N GLU A 115 -15.30 -6.09 8.06
CA GLU A 115 -15.86 -4.95 7.35
C GLU A 115 -15.85 -3.69 8.22
N LEU A 116 -16.16 -3.81 9.50
CA LEU A 116 -16.02 -2.71 10.45
C LEU A 116 -14.58 -2.20 10.50
N ALA A 117 -13.58 -3.09 10.57
CA ALA A 117 -12.18 -2.71 10.59
C ALA A 117 -11.74 -2.01 9.29
N ARG A 118 -12.22 -2.48 8.13
CA ARG A 118 -12.01 -1.81 6.83
C ARG A 118 -12.61 -0.41 6.83
N LEU A 119 -13.87 -0.27 7.25
CA LEU A 119 -14.55 1.03 7.33
C LEU A 119 -13.85 1.99 8.30
N GLN A 120 -13.41 1.51 9.46
CA GLN A 120 -12.66 2.31 10.44
C GLN A 120 -11.32 2.79 9.88
N TYR A 121 -10.64 1.95 9.10
CA TYR A 121 -9.39 2.33 8.43
C TYR A 121 -9.63 3.32 7.27
N GLU A 122 -10.72 3.16 6.51
CA GLU A 122 -11.06 4.04 5.39
C GLU A 122 -11.65 5.40 5.80
N LEU A 123 -12.44 5.46 6.88
CA LEU A 123 -13.12 6.68 7.33
C LEU A 123 -12.20 7.90 7.48
N PRO A 124 -11.08 7.85 8.24
CA PRO A 124 -10.17 8.99 8.37
C PRO A 124 -9.51 9.35 7.02
N ARG A 125 -9.37 8.37 6.13
CA ARG A 125 -8.76 8.51 4.80
C ARG A 125 -9.71 9.17 3.80
N LEU A 126 -11.03 8.99 3.95
CA LEU A 126 -12.08 9.62 3.16
C LEU A 126 -12.36 11.06 3.60
N ILE A 127 -12.36 11.35 4.90
CA ILE A 127 -12.58 12.71 5.42
C ILE A 127 -11.47 13.67 4.95
N GLY A 128 -10.22 13.18 4.85
CA GLY A 128 -9.12 13.92 4.22
C GLY A 128 -9.41 14.33 2.77
N ARG A 129 -10.12 13.48 2.00
CA ARG A 129 -10.56 13.80 0.62
C ARG A 129 -11.66 14.86 0.57
N GLY A 130 -12.54 14.88 1.57
CA GLY A 130 -13.61 15.88 1.68
C GLY A 130 -13.08 17.31 1.80
N LYS A 131 -11.96 17.52 2.52
CA LYS A 131 -11.31 18.84 2.61
C LYS A 131 -10.65 19.28 1.29
N GLU A 132 -10.06 18.35 0.52
CA GLU A 132 -9.49 18.68 -0.79
C GLU A 132 -10.59 19.03 -1.83
N MET A 133 -11.72 18.32 -1.82
CA MET A 133 -12.88 18.63 -2.68
C MET A 133 -13.62 19.90 -2.25
N SER A 134 -13.72 20.17 -0.94
CA SER A 134 -14.31 21.42 -0.41
C SER A 134 -13.52 22.66 -0.82
N ARG A 135 -12.18 22.57 -0.99
CA ARG A 135 -11.36 23.67 -1.52
C ARG A 135 -11.57 23.93 -3.02
N LEU A 136 -12.04 22.96 -3.79
CA LEU A 136 -12.38 23.15 -5.21
C LEU A 136 -13.80 23.71 -5.41
N GLY A 137 -14.71 23.48 -4.45
CA GLY A 137 -16.09 24.00 -4.50
C GLY A 137 -16.29 25.39 -3.87
N GLY A 138 -15.30 25.92 -3.15
CA GLY A 138 -15.38 27.20 -2.42
C GLY A 138 -14.81 28.41 -3.15
N GLY A 139 -14.83 28.42 -4.49
CA GLY A 139 -14.45 29.57 -5.29
C GLY A 139 -15.66 30.43 -5.64
N THR A 140 -15.90 31.47 -4.85
CA THR A 140 -16.46 32.75 -5.33
C THR A 140 -15.35 33.78 -5.24
#